data_AF-A0AB34WX36-F1
#
_entry.id   AF-A0AB34WX36-F1
#
_cell.length_a   1.000
_cell.length_b   1.000
_cell.length_c   1.000
_cell.angle_alpha   90.00
_cell.angle_beta   90.00
_cell.angle_gamma   90.00
#
_symmetry.space_group_name_H-M   'P 1'
#
loop_
_entity.id
_entity.type
_entity.pdbx_description
1 polymer ?
#
loop_
_entity_poly.entity_id
_entity_poly.type
_entity_poly.pdbx_seq_one_letter_code
_entity_poly.pdbx_strand_id
1 'polypeptide(L)'
;MNNTPRRSKLAGLTPAKPEQVTETGQAKPAAAKPVVRQTKITVRLDTQIVGRARQAWLQTLPIHQLSWAKWIEAAIKTQTKQVELEHNNGRVYEQLPPGSIPPGPINSDPTK
;
A
#
# COMPACT_ATOMS: atom_id res chain seq x y z
N MET A 1 43.04 -38.56 22.40
CA MET A 1 43.02 -38.15 23.83
C MET A 1 41.97 -37.04 23.96
N ASN A 2 40.75 -37.42 24.36
CA ASN A 2 39.64 -36.48 24.56
C ASN A 2 39.63 -36.06 26.03
N ASN A 3 39.63 -34.77 26.32
CA ASN A 3 39.54 -34.28 27.70
C ASN A 3 38.52 -33.14 27.79
N THR A 4 37.27 -33.50 28.10
CA THR A 4 36.22 -32.57 28.53
C THR A 4 36.05 -32.75 30.04
N PRO A 5 36.14 -31.70 30.87
CA PRO A 5 35.76 -31.81 32.27
C PRO A 5 34.22 -31.75 32.39
N ARG A 6 33.67 -32.78 33.04
CA ARG A 6 32.26 -32.90 33.47
C ARG A 6 32.19 -32.70 34.98
N ARG A 7 31.05 -32.16 35.44
CA ARG A 7 30.54 -32.01 36.83
C ARG A 7 31.03 -30.75 37.58
N SER A 8 30.16 -29.99 38.25
CA SER A 8 29.15 -30.47 39.22
C SER A 8 27.85 -29.66 39.27
N LYS A 9 26.75 -30.40 39.52
CA LYS A 9 25.43 -29.93 39.99
C LYS A 9 25.52 -29.42 41.43
N LEU A 10 24.83 -28.32 41.73
CA LEU A 10 24.11 -28.05 42.99
C LEU A 10 23.12 -26.90 42.65
N ALA A 11 21.87 -27.20 42.29
CA ALA A 11 20.72 -27.38 43.18
C ALA A 11 20.35 -26.12 43.98
N GLY A 12 19.23 -25.51 43.57
CA GLY A 12 18.28 -24.87 44.48
C GLY A 12 18.46 -23.38 44.73
N LEU A 13 17.56 -22.58 44.17
CA LEU A 13 16.66 -21.67 44.89
C LEU A 13 15.93 -20.78 43.87
N THR A 14 14.73 -21.19 43.48
CA THR A 14 13.72 -20.33 42.84
C THR A 14 12.97 -19.58 43.93
N PRO A 15 12.80 -18.25 43.83
CA PRO A 15 11.68 -17.57 44.45
C PRO A 15 10.59 -17.24 43.43
N ALA A 16 9.36 -17.18 43.93
CA ALA A 16 8.10 -17.27 43.23
C ALA A 16 7.74 -16.06 42.33
N LYS A 17 6.90 -16.36 41.36
CA LYS A 17 6.04 -15.45 40.58
C LYS A 17 4.98 -14.82 41.50
N PRO A 18 4.81 -13.49 41.52
CA PRO A 18 3.58 -12.89 42.02
C PRO A 18 2.50 -12.91 40.95
N GLU A 19 1.31 -13.31 41.37
CA GLU A 19 0.09 -13.43 40.61
C GLU A 19 -0.47 -12.06 40.18
N GLN A 20 -0.86 -12.00 38.91
CA GLN A 20 -2.12 -11.49 38.40
C GLN A 20 -2.94 -10.54 39.30
N VAL A 21 -2.85 -9.24 39.01
CA VAL A 21 -3.96 -8.31 39.29
C VAL A 21 -4.87 -8.34 38.07
N THR A 22 -6.00 -9.03 38.19
CA THR A 22 -7.14 -8.88 37.27
C THR A 22 -7.79 -7.52 37.51
N GLU A 23 -7.39 -6.52 36.73
CA GLU A 23 -8.26 -5.37 36.47
C GLU A 23 -9.10 -5.68 35.24
N THR A 24 -10.36 -6.06 35.47
CA THR A 24 -11.43 -6.04 34.47
C THR A 24 -11.74 -4.60 34.08
N GLY A 25 -10.84 -3.95 33.35
CA GLY A 25 -11.17 -2.83 32.50
C GLY A 25 -11.57 -3.40 31.15
N GLN A 26 -12.87 -3.41 30.84
CA GLN A 26 -13.33 -3.70 29.48
C GLN A 26 -12.78 -2.60 28.56
N ALA A 27 -11.57 -2.81 28.04
CA ALA A 27 -11.05 -2.05 26.92
C ALA A 27 -11.99 -2.34 25.74
N LYS A 28 -12.90 -1.40 25.49
CA LYS A 28 -13.71 -1.34 24.26
C LYS A 28 -12.76 -1.65 23.11
N PRO A 29 -13.02 -2.67 22.26
CA PRO A 29 -12.15 -2.96 21.15
C PRO A 29 -12.05 -1.68 20.32
N ALA A 30 -10.83 -1.12 20.21
CA ALA A 30 -10.58 -0.04 19.29
C ALA A 30 -11.10 -0.50 17.94
N ALA A 31 -12.06 0.25 17.37
CA ALA A 31 -12.62 -0.06 16.07
C ALA A 31 -11.45 -0.31 15.11
N ALA A 32 -11.39 -1.53 14.55
CA ALA A 32 -10.33 -1.90 13.64
C ALA A 32 -10.30 -0.84 12.53
N LYS A 33 -9.17 -0.13 12.39
CA LYS A 33 -9.01 0.84 11.31
C LYS A 33 -9.31 0.10 9.99
N PRO A 34 -10.13 0.68 9.10
CA PRO A 34 -10.42 0.04 7.83
C PRO A 34 -9.09 -0.24 7.15
N VAL A 35 -8.81 -1.54 6.92
CA VAL A 35 -7.62 -1.95 6.20
C VAL A 35 -7.83 -1.50 4.76
N VAL A 36 -7.20 -0.38 4.39
CA VAL A 36 -7.17 0.07 3.00
C VAL A 36 -6.38 -0.96 2.22
N ARG A 37 -7.09 -1.84 1.52
CA ARG A 37 -6.47 -2.84 0.65
C ARG A 37 -5.85 -2.10 -0.53
N GLN A 38 -4.52 -2.07 -0.56
CA GLN A 38 -3.77 -1.53 -1.69
C GLN A 38 -3.65 -2.60 -2.77
N THR A 39 -4.07 -2.28 -4.00
CA THR A 39 -3.88 -3.15 -5.16
C THR A 39 -2.52 -2.86 -5.80
N LYS A 40 -1.67 -3.88 -5.90
CA LYS A 40 -0.40 -3.77 -6.62
C LYS A 40 -0.67 -3.92 -8.12
N ILE A 41 -0.22 -2.93 -8.90
CA ILE A 41 -0.22 -2.98 -10.37
C ILE A 41 1.20 -2.92 -10.91
N THR A 42 1.42 -3.48 -12.09
CA THR A 42 2.67 -3.35 -12.84
C THR A 42 2.34 -2.74 -14.20
N VAL A 43 2.98 -1.63 -14.55
CA VAL A 43 2.77 -0.92 -15.81
C VAL A 43 4.08 -0.89 -16.57
N ARG A 44 4.05 -1.17 -17.88
CA ARG A 44 5.21 -1.01 -18.76
C ARG A 44 5.23 0.42 -19.29
N LEU A 45 6.33 1.11 -19.10
CA LEU A 45 6.54 2.49 -19.52
C LEU A 45 7.89 2.59 -20.25
N ASP A 46 8.00 3.55 -21.15
CA ASP A 46 9.26 3.89 -21.80
C ASP A 46 10.32 4.31 -20.76
N THR A 47 11.55 3.84 -20.93
CA THR A 47 12.65 4.07 -19.99
C THR A 47 12.96 5.57 -19.83
N GLN A 48 12.89 6.36 -20.90
CA GLN A 48 13.12 7.80 -20.86
C GLN A 48 12.01 8.53 -20.07
N ILE A 49 10.77 8.06 -20.17
CA ILE A 49 9.65 8.60 -19.38
C ILE A 49 9.90 8.33 -17.89
N VAL A 50 10.24 7.08 -17.53
CA VAL A 50 10.52 6.71 -16.14
C VAL A 50 11.69 7.50 -15.58
N GLY A 51 12.78 7.65 -16.34
CA GLY A 51 13.96 8.42 -15.93
C GLY A 51 13.64 9.88 -15.63
N ARG A 52 12.91 10.56 -16.54
CA ARG A 52 12.49 11.96 -16.34
C ARG A 52 11.54 12.11 -15.16
N ALA A 53 10.56 11.22 -15.02
CA ALA A 53 9.61 11.26 -13.92
C ALA A 53 10.32 11.05 -12.56
N ARG A 54 11.30 10.14 -12.51
CA ARG A 54 12.11 9.91 -11.31
C ARG A 54 12.88 11.15 -10.91
N GLN A 55 13.52 11.82 -11.87
CA GLN A 55 14.25 13.07 -11.62
C GLN A 55 13.31 14.15 -11.11
N ALA A 56 12.12 14.32 -11.72
CA ALA A 56 11.13 15.28 -11.28
C ALA A 56 10.68 15.04 -9.83
N TRP A 57 10.42 13.78 -9.45
CA TRP A 57 10.09 13.45 -8.07
C TRP A 57 11.20 13.82 -7.08
N LEU A 58 12.47 13.54 -7.41
CA LEU A 58 13.60 13.92 -6.55
C LEU A 58 13.65 15.43 -6.31
N GLN A 59 13.31 16.25 -7.31
CA GLN A 59 13.22 17.71 -7.15
C GLN A 59 12.05 18.15 -6.25
N THR A 60 10.99 17.34 -6.12
CA THR A 60 9.85 17.65 -5.24
C THR A 60 10.09 17.24 -3.78
N LEU A 61 11.06 16.38 -3.49
CA LEU A 61 11.34 15.90 -2.12
C LEU A 61 11.57 16.99 -1.07
N PRO A 62 12.25 18.11 -1.36
CA PRO A 62 12.43 19.20 -0.40
C PRO A 62 11.11 19.84 0.06
N ILE A 63 10.05 19.75 -0.77
CA ILE A 63 8.73 20.36 -0.53
C ILE A 63 7.72 19.31 -0.08
N HIS A 64 7.82 18.09 -0.60
CA HIS A 64 6.88 17.00 -0.39
C HIS A 64 7.63 15.72 -0.04
N GLN A 65 7.54 15.27 1.21
CA GLN A 65 8.13 14.00 1.67
C GLN A 65 7.27 12.79 1.27
N LEU A 66 6.92 12.66 -0.01
CA LEU A 66 6.16 11.53 -0.54
C LEU A 66 7.11 10.46 -1.07
N SER A 67 6.81 9.20 -0.78
CA SER A 67 7.47 8.07 -1.44
C SER A 67 7.19 8.09 -2.95
N TRP A 68 8.06 7.48 -3.75
CA TRP A 68 7.88 7.40 -5.21
C TRP A 68 6.51 6.84 -5.61
N ALA A 69 6.05 5.77 -4.94
CA ALA A 69 4.74 5.19 -5.18
C ALA A 69 3.61 6.17 -4.87
N LYS A 70 3.73 6.94 -3.77
CA LYS A 70 2.74 7.97 -3.40
C LYS A 70 2.73 9.14 -4.37
N TRP A 71 3.90 9.52 -4.91
CA TRP A 71 4.01 10.54 -5.93
C TRP A 71 3.33 10.13 -7.23
N ILE A 72 3.54 8.88 -7.69
CA ILE A 72 2.82 8.32 -8.84
C ILE A 72 1.31 8.25 -8.57
N GLU A 73 0.91 7.78 -7.39
CA GLU A 73 -0.51 7.71 -6.99
C GLU A 73 -1.17 9.10 -7.07
N ALA A 74 -0.48 10.15 -6.60
CA ALA A 74 -0.97 11.52 -6.69
C ALA A 74 -1.09 11.97 -8.15
N ALA A 75 -0.11 11.68 -9.00
CA ALA A 75 -0.17 12.02 -10.43
C ALA A 75 -1.36 11.35 -11.13
N ILE A 76 -1.59 10.06 -10.87
CA ILE A 76 -2.75 9.32 -11.40
C ILE A 76 -4.05 9.96 -10.92
N LYS A 77 -4.18 10.26 -9.61
CA LYS A 77 -5.37 10.91 -9.05
C LYS A 77 -5.65 12.27 -9.69
N THR A 78 -4.62 13.08 -9.90
CA THR A 78 -4.76 14.39 -10.55
C THR A 78 -5.28 14.23 -11.96
N GLN A 79 -4.69 13.33 -12.74
CA GLN A 79 -5.15 13.09 -14.11
C GLN A 79 -6.58 12.53 -14.15
N THR A 80 -6.94 11.60 -13.27
CA THR A 80 -8.30 11.05 -13.19
C THR A 80 -9.32 12.14 -12.87
N LYS A 81 -9.04 13.00 -11.88
CA LYS A 81 -9.92 14.13 -11.52
C LYS A 81 -10.10 15.11 -12.66
N GLN A 82 -9.03 15.37 -13.43
CA GLN A 82 -9.10 16.25 -14.59
C GLN A 82 -10.07 15.69 -15.63
N VAL A 83 -9.95 14.40 -15.95
CA VAL A 83 -10.84 13.72 -16.90
C VAL A 83 -12.29 13.66 -16.37
N GLU A 84 -12.49 13.41 -15.08
CA GLU A 84 -13.82 13.45 -14.45
C GLU A 84 -14.48 14.83 -14.56
N LEU A 85 -13.69 15.90 -14.40
CA LEU A 85 -14.16 17.27 -14.56
C LEU A 85 -14.56 17.56 -16.01
N GLU A 86 -13.72 17.17 -16.97
CA GLU A 86 -13.90 17.44 -18.40
C GLU A 86 -15.02 16.59 -19.03
N HIS A 87 -15.16 15.33 -18.63
CA HIS A 87 -15.97 14.34 -19.34
C HIS A 87 -17.10 13.73 -18.51
N ASN A 88 -17.14 13.95 -17.19
CA ASN A 88 -18.18 13.41 -16.31
C ASN A 88 -18.82 14.48 -15.41
N ASN A 89 -18.78 15.75 -15.82
CA ASN A 89 -19.35 16.89 -15.07
C ASN A 89 -18.80 16.98 -13.63
N GLY A 90 -17.54 16.60 -13.41
CA GLY A 90 -16.92 16.55 -12.10
C GLY A 90 -17.41 15.40 -11.20
N ARG A 91 -18.21 14.47 -11.72
CA ARG A 91 -18.62 13.27 -10.99
C ARG A 91 -17.54 12.20 -11.08
N VAL A 92 -17.37 11.45 -9.98
CA VAL A 92 -16.40 10.35 -9.91
C VAL A 92 -16.85 9.20 -10.81
N TYR A 93 -15.91 8.56 -11.51
CA TYR A 93 -16.21 7.37 -12.30
C TYR A 93 -16.57 6.16 -11.43
N GLU A 94 -17.51 5.35 -11.91
CA GLU A 94 -17.77 4.04 -11.32
C GLU A 94 -16.55 3.12 -11.49
N GLN A 95 -16.24 2.34 -10.46
CA GLN A 95 -15.14 1.39 -10.52
C GLN A 95 -15.48 0.24 -11.46
N LEU A 96 -14.71 0.11 -12.54
CA LEU A 96 -14.85 -1.03 -13.44
C LEU A 96 -14.29 -2.30 -12.79
N PRO A 97 -15.01 -3.43 -12.83
CA PRO A 97 -14.46 -4.70 -12.41
C PRO A 97 -13.29 -5.11 -13.34
N PRO A 98 -12.32 -5.90 -12.83
CA PRO A 98 -11.29 -6.47 -13.68
C PRO A 98 -11.92 -7.25 -14.84
N GLY A 99 -11.40 -7.06 -16.06
CA GLY A 99 -11.92 -7.73 -17.26
C GLY A 99 -13.03 -6.97 -18.00
N SER A 100 -13.41 -5.76 -17.58
CA SER A 100 -14.23 -4.87 -18.40
C SER A 100 -13.47 -4.51 -19.69
N ILE A 101 -13.99 -4.98 -20.82
CA ILE A 101 -13.50 -4.63 -22.15
C ILE A 101 -14.25 -3.37 -22.60
N PRO A 102 -13.57 -2.34 -23.12
CA PRO A 102 -14.27 -1.20 -23.70
C PRO A 102 -15.18 -1.68 -24.82
N PRO A 103 -16.39 -1.10 -25.01
CA PRO A 103 -17.14 -1.34 -26.22
C PRO A 103 -16.21 -1.01 -27.39
N GLY A 104 -16.10 -1.94 -28.34
CA GLY A 104 -15.30 -1.74 -29.55
C GLY A 104 -15.67 -0.43 -30.24
N PRO A 105 -14.84 0.08 -31.16
CA PRO A 105 -15.11 1.35 -31.84
C PRO A 105 -16.55 1.37 -32.37
N ILE A 106 -17.30 2.41 -31.99
CA ILE A 106 -18.66 2.67 -32.45
C ILE A 106 -18.60 3.24 -33.88
N ASN A 107 -17.84 2.62 -34.78
CA ASN A 107 -17.71 3.00 -36.19
C ASN A 107 -17.64 1.73 -37.04
N SER A 108 -18.70 0.93 -37.02
CA SER A 108 -19.09 0.18 -38.21
C SER A 108 -19.90 1.14 -39.07
N ASP A 109 -19.20 1.96 -39.84
CA ASP A 109 -19.76 2.75 -40.93
C ASP A 109 -20.19 1.75 -42.03
N PRO A 110 -21.50 1.53 -42.29
CA PRO A 110 -21.95 0.59 -43.31
C PRO A 110 -22.07 1.23 -44.70
N THR A 111 -21.47 2.41 -44.92
CA THR A 111 -21.46 3.06 -46.24
C THR A 111 -20.09 2.99 -46.92
N LYS A 112 -19.69 1.78 -47.34
CA LYS A 112 -18.82 1.61 -48.51
C LYS A 112 -19.00 0.26 -49.19
#